data_AF-A0A5C4K706-F1
#
_entry.id   AF-A0A5C4K706-F1
#
_cell.length_a   1.000
_cell.length_b   1.000
_cell.length_c   1.000
_cell.angle_alpha   90.00
_cell.angle_beta   90.00
_cell.angle_gamma   90.00
#
_symmetry.space_group_name_H-M   'P 1'
#
loop_
_entity.id
_entity.type
_entity.pdbx_description
1 polymer ?
#
loop_
_entity_poly.entity_id
_entity_poly.type
_entity_poly.pdbx_seq_one_letter_code
_entity_poly.pdbx_strand_id
1 'polypeptide(L)'
;MNTNETDRYRQWAAVYVLGALTPGEQGEYETHLAICAQCSAAVAEFDGLPELLDALTPAEARVLGRSRLAVKLPRETRLLLSAVAAAIRAANCGGGGTASLGSP
;
A
#
# COMPACT_ATOMS: atom_id res chain seq x y z
N MET A 1 13.02 -2.20 -25.36
CA MET A 1 12.73 -1.93 -23.93
C MET A 1 11.34 -2.48 -23.62
N ASN A 2 11.20 -3.35 -22.62
CA ASN A 2 9.92 -3.92 -22.23
C ASN A 2 9.12 -2.89 -21.42
N THR A 3 8.14 -2.25 -22.06
CA THR A 3 7.27 -1.22 -21.47
C THR A 3 6.60 -1.67 -20.16
N ASN A 4 6.20 -2.93 -20.06
CA ASN A 4 5.57 -3.48 -18.85
C ASN A 4 6.50 -3.48 -17.61
N GLU A 5 7.80 -3.68 -17.82
CA GLU A 5 8.78 -3.67 -16.72
C GLU A 5 9.06 -2.24 -16.25
N THR A 6 9.14 -1.30 -17.20
CA THR A 6 9.23 0.14 -16.89
C THR A 6 7.98 0.66 -16.17
N ASP A 7 6.79 0.17 -16.52
CA ASP A 7 5.55 0.56 -15.84
C ASP A 7 5.54 0.14 -14.36
N ARG A 8 6.07 -1.05 -14.04
CA ARG A 8 6.24 -1.49 -12.64
C ARG A 8 7.19 -0.57 -11.89
N TYR A 9 8.36 -0.29 -12.45
CA TYR A 9 9.36 0.55 -11.80
C TYR A 9 8.91 2.02 -11.66
N ARG A 10 8.14 2.55 -12.62
CA ARG A 10 7.54 3.89 -12.49
C ARG A 10 6.62 4.00 -11.28
N GLN A 11 5.90 2.93 -10.92
CA GLN A 11 5.03 2.93 -9.73
C GLN A 11 5.81 2.98 -8.41
N TRP A 12 7.12 2.66 -8.43
CA TRP A 12 7.96 2.66 -7.23
C TRP A 12 8.60 4.02 -6.91
N ALA A 13 8.57 4.99 -7.85
CA ALA A 13 9.28 6.27 -7.72
C ALA A 13 8.96 7.02 -6.42
N ALA A 14 7.68 7.18 -6.08
CA ALA A 14 7.27 7.87 -4.85
C ALA A 14 7.71 7.13 -3.57
N VAL A 15 7.64 5.80 -3.59
CA VAL A 15 7.98 4.94 -2.44
C VAL A 15 9.50 4.93 -2.22
N TYR A 16 10.27 4.96 -3.30
CA TYR A 16 11.73 5.10 -3.28
C TYR A 16 12.15 6.44 -2.64
N VAL A 17 11.58 7.56 -3.11
CA VAL A 17 11.91 8.91 -2.59
C VAL A 17 11.56 9.05 -1.11
N LEU A 18 10.47 8.43 -0.66
CA LEU A 18 10.07 8.43 0.75
C LEU A 18 10.79 7.37 1.61
N GLY A 19 11.73 6.60 1.04
CA GLY A 19 12.50 5.58 1.76
C GLY A 19 11.66 4.41 2.28
N ALA A 20 10.55 4.09 1.61
CA ALA A 20 9.58 3.09 2.06
C ALA A 20 9.68 1.74 1.32
N LEU A 21 10.67 1.58 0.44
CA LEU A 21 10.99 0.30 -0.18
C LEU A 21 11.71 -0.62 0.81
N THR A 22 11.55 -1.93 0.64
CA THR A 22 12.42 -2.89 1.34
C THR A 22 13.85 -2.81 0.81
N PRO A 23 14.88 -3.26 1.56
CA PRO A 23 16.27 -3.21 1.09
C PRO A 23 16.51 -3.95 -0.23
N GLY A 24 15.77 -5.04 -0.49
CA GLY A 24 15.85 -5.78 -1.74
C GLY A 24 15.27 -5.01 -2.92
N GLU A 25 14.08 -4.42 -2.75
CA GLU A 25 13.43 -3.59 -3.77
C GLU A 25 14.24 -2.32 -4.07
N GLN A 26 14.88 -1.73 -3.06
CA GLN A 26 15.71 -0.54 -3.23
C GLN A 26 16.92 -0.83 -4.14
N GLY A 27 17.67 -1.90 -3.88
CA GLY A 27 18.82 -2.26 -4.72
C GLY A 27 18.42 -2.64 -6.14
N GLU A 28 17.28 -3.31 -6.31
CA GLU A 28 16.69 -3.60 -7.62
C GLU A 28 16.34 -2.30 -8.36
N TYR A 29 15.71 -1.36 -7.67
CA TYR A 29 15.30 -0.09 -8.25
C TYR A 29 16.48 0.81 -8.63
N GLU A 30 17.51 0.89 -7.79
CA GLU A 30 18.74 1.64 -8.06
C GLU A 30 19.48 1.11 -9.30
N THR A 31 19.52 -0.21 -9.45
CA THR A 31 20.08 -0.85 -10.65
C THR A 31 19.31 -0.45 -11.91
N HIS A 32 17.98 -0.38 -11.84
CA HIS A 32 17.14 0.08 -12.95
C HIS A 32 17.28 1.59 -13.22
N LEU A 33 17.37 2.41 -12.16
CA LEU A 33 17.54 3.87 -12.26
C LEU A 33 18.81 4.24 -13.01
N ALA A 34 19.89 3.47 -12.87
CA ALA A 34 21.16 3.71 -13.56
C ALA A 34 21.04 3.64 -15.11
N ILE A 35 19.99 3.00 -15.64
CA ILE A 35 19.84 2.74 -17.08
C ILE A 35 18.54 3.28 -17.69
N CYS A 36 17.65 3.88 -16.89
CA CYS A 36 16.31 4.26 -17.34
C CYS A 36 15.98 5.73 -17.06
N ALA A 37 16.19 6.59 -18.05
CA ALA A 37 15.91 8.03 -17.97
C ALA A 37 14.44 8.36 -17.64
N GLN A 38 13.50 7.48 -17.99
CA GLN A 38 12.08 7.66 -17.66
C GLN A 38 11.81 7.51 -16.17
N CYS A 39 12.49 6.56 -15.51
CA CYS A 39 12.38 6.36 -14.07
C CYS A 39 13.13 7.48 -13.32
N SER A 40 14.26 7.96 -13.85
CA SER A 40 14.94 9.15 -13.31
C SER A 40 14.04 10.40 -13.37
N ALA A 41 13.32 10.61 -14.48
CA ALA A 41 12.36 11.70 -14.60
C ALA A 41 11.19 11.54 -13.61
N ALA A 42 10.68 10.32 -13.43
CA ALA A 42 9.62 10.05 -12.46
C ALA A 42 10.05 10.31 -11.01
N VAL A 43 11.30 10.04 -10.64
CA VAL A 43 11.87 10.40 -9.33
C VAL A 43 11.93 11.92 -9.17
N ALA A 44 12.38 12.65 -10.20
CA ALA A 44 12.50 14.11 -10.17
C ALA A 44 11.15 14.83 -9.98
N GLU A 45 10.02 14.20 -10.33
CA GLU A 45 8.68 14.73 -10.02
C GLU A 45 8.40 14.82 -8.51
N PHE A 46 9.16 14.10 -7.67
CA PHE A 46 8.99 14.03 -6.23
C PHE A 46 10.13 14.66 -5.42
N ASP A 47 11.20 15.20 -6.02
CA ASP A 47 12.40 15.66 -5.31
C ASP A 47 12.15 16.75 -4.25
N GLY A 48 11.10 17.58 -4.39
CA GLY A 48 10.75 18.60 -3.39
C GLY A 48 9.93 18.09 -2.20
N LEU A 49 9.44 16.86 -2.26
CA LEU A 49 8.56 16.28 -1.26
C LEU A 49 9.30 15.92 0.04
N PRO A 50 10.50 15.29 0.00
CA PRO A 50 11.29 15.04 1.21
C PRO A 50 11.62 16.30 2.00
N GLU A 51 12.04 17.37 1.32
CA GLU A 51 12.38 18.65 1.97
C GLU A 51 11.17 19.25 2.70
N LEU A 52 9.99 19.19 2.08
CA LEU A 52 8.75 19.65 2.70
C LEU A 52 8.38 18.81 3.93
N LEU A 53 8.63 17.50 3.89
CA LEU A 53 8.34 16.59 5.00
C LEU A 53 9.34 16.74 6.14
N ASP A 54 10.61 17.05 5.85
CA ASP A 54 11.66 17.32 6.86
C ASP A 54 11.37 18.57 7.69
N ALA A 55 10.57 19.51 7.17
CA ALA A 55 10.12 20.67 7.93
C ALA A 55 9.14 20.32 9.07
N LEU A 56 8.57 19.11 9.07
CA LEU A 56 7.60 18.68 10.08
C LEU A 56 8.28 18.00 11.26
N THR A 57 7.87 18.36 12.47
CA THR A 57 8.21 17.56 13.64
C THR A 57 7.48 16.21 13.60
N PRO A 58 8.01 15.15 14.25
CA PRO A 58 7.32 13.86 14.35
C PRO A 58 5.94 13.94 14.99
N ALA A 59 5.66 14.97 15.82
CA ALA A 59 4.35 15.20 16.41
C ALA A 59 3.36 15.75 15.37
N GLU A 60 3.76 16.74 14.58
CA GLU A 60 2.95 17.32 13.50
C GLU A 60 2.67 16.28 12.41
N ALA A 61 3.69 15.53 11.98
CA ALA A 61 3.54 14.44 11.02
C ALA A 61 2.52 13.39 11.50
N ARG A 62 2.51 13.05 12.80
CA ARG A 62 1.51 12.13 13.37
C ARG A 62 0.10 12.71 13.39
N VAL A 63 -0.07 14.03 13.53
CA VAL A 63 -1.40 14.67 13.44
C VAL A 63 -1.90 14.62 12.00
N LEU A 64 -1.03 14.92 11.03
CA LEU A 64 -1.35 14.86 9.60
C LEU A 64 -1.64 13.43 9.14
N GLY A 65 -0.81 12.45 9.46
CA GLY A 65 -1.00 11.05 9.06
C GLY A 65 -2.22 10.36 9.68
N ARG A 66 -2.68 10.84 10.86
CA ARG A 66 -3.93 10.38 11.49
C ARG A 66 -5.17 11.04 10.89
N SER A 67 -5.01 12.16 10.20
CA SER A 67 -6.03 12.70 9.32
C SER A 67 -6.12 11.78 8.12
N ARG A 68 -6.75 10.61 8.29
CA ARG A 68 -7.26 9.86 7.14
C ARG A 68 -8.04 10.88 6.35
N LEU A 69 -7.60 11.18 5.13
CA LEU A 69 -8.49 11.71 4.11
C LEU A 69 -9.69 10.79 4.18
N ALA A 70 -10.76 11.26 4.82
CA ALA A 70 -11.96 10.48 4.97
C ALA A 70 -12.50 10.39 3.56
N VAL A 71 -12.10 9.35 2.83
CA VAL A 71 -12.67 9.04 1.54
C VAL A 71 -14.14 8.85 1.84
N LYS A 72 -14.94 9.87 1.50
CA LYS A 72 -16.39 9.81 1.62
C LYS A 72 -16.83 8.82 0.56
N LEU A 73 -16.82 7.54 0.91
CA LEU A 73 -17.47 6.53 0.11
C LEU A 73 -18.96 6.90 0.03
N PRO A 74 -19.53 6.94 -1.18
CA PRO A 74 -20.96 7.18 -1.33
C PRO A 74 -21.74 6.11 -0.56
N ARG A 75 -22.94 6.47 -0.09
CA ARG A 75 -23.74 5.64 0.82
C ARG A 75 -23.98 4.24 0.24
N GLU A 76 -24.18 4.15 -1.07
CA GLU A 76 -24.32 2.89 -1.81
C GLU A 76 -23.12 1.94 -1.63
N THR A 77 -21.89 2.42 -1.74
CA THR A 77 -20.68 1.60 -1.59
C THR A 77 -20.50 1.11 -0.16
N ARG A 78 -20.85 1.93 0.85
CA ARG A 78 -20.79 1.52 2.26
C ARG A 78 -21.74 0.36 2.57
N LEU A 79 -22.96 0.39 2.03
CA LEU A 79 -23.95 -0.67 2.22
C LEU A 79 -23.43 -1.98 1.61
N LEU A 80 -22.91 -1.93 0.39
CA LEU A 80 -22.33 -3.10 -0.29
C LEU A 80 -21.14 -3.69 0.48
N LEU A 81 -20.20 -2.86 0.95
CA LEU A 81 -19.06 -3.31 1.75
C LEU A 81 -19.47 -3.99 3.06
N SER A 82 -20.46 -3.43 3.76
CA SER A 82 -20.96 -4.04 5.01
C SER A 82 -21.65 -5.38 4.78
N ALA A 83 -22.41 -5.52 3.70
CA ALA A 83 -23.06 -6.77 3.32
C ALA A 83 -22.03 -7.85 2.94
N VAL A 84 -21.00 -7.50 2.15
CA VAL A 84 -19.93 -8.43 1.77
C VAL A 84 -19.12 -8.86 3.00
N ALA A 85 -18.79 -7.94 3.91
CA ALA A 85 -18.09 -8.27 5.15
C ALA A 85 -18.89 -9.24 6.05
N ALA A 86 -20.21 -9.07 6.13
CA ALA A 86 -21.09 -9.98 6.86
C ALA A 86 -21.14 -11.37 6.21
N ALA A 87 -21.22 -11.44 4.88
CA ALA A 87 -21.21 -12.70 4.14
C ALA A 87 -19.90 -13.49 4.29
N ILE A 88 -18.74 -12.81 4.21
CA ILE A 88 -17.42 -13.43 4.45
C ILE A 88 -17.35 -13.97 5.88
N ARG A 89 -17.82 -13.19 6.87
CA ARG A 89 -17.81 -13.62 8.28
C ARG A 89 -18.72 -14.83 8.53
N ALA A 90 -19.90 -14.87 7.90
CA ALA A 90 -20.81 -16.02 8.00
C ALA A 90 -20.23 -17.28 7.35
N ALA A 91 -19.55 -17.15 6.20
CA ALA A 91 -18.89 -18.26 5.54
C ALA A 91 -17.74 -18.84 6.38
N ASN A 92 -17.08 -18.02 7.21
CA ASN A 92 -15.94 -18.44 8.04
C ASN A 92 -16.34 -19.01 9.42
N CYS A 93 -17.64 -19.07 9.76
CA CYS A 93 -18.11 -19.66 11.02
C CYS A 93 -18.42 -21.17 10.93
N GLY A 94 -18.07 -21.84 9.83
CA GLY A 94 -18.30 -23.28 9.63
C GLY A 94 -17.07 -24.14 9.96
N GLY A 95 -16.89 -24.53 11.21
CA GLY A 95 -16.00 -25.63 11.61
C GLY A 95 -15.52 -25.51 13.05
N GLY A 96 -15.66 -26.49 13.94
CA GLY A 96 -16.20 -27.84 13.82
C GLY A 96 -16.49 -28.38 15.22
N GLY A 97 -17.45 -29.30 15.31
CA GLY A 97 -17.85 -29.91 16.56
C GLY A 97 -18.59 -31.20 16.30
N THR A 98 -17.88 -32.24 15.85
CA THR A 98 -18.40 -33.60 15.92
C THR A 98 -17.87 -34.24 17.19
N ALA A 99 -18.71 -34.28 18.22
CA ALA A 99 -18.54 -35.16 19.36
C ALA A 99 -18.54 -36.61 18.87
N SER A 100 -17.43 -37.31 19.09
CA SER A 100 -17.37 -38.75 18.89
C SER A 100 -17.76 -39.42 20.21
N LEU A 101 -18.97 -39.99 20.26
CA LEU A 101 -19.39 -40.96 21.27
C LEU A 101 -19.18 -42.35 20.67
N GLY A 102 -18.35 -43.17 21.31
CA GLY A 102 -18.08 -44.54 20.87
C GLY A 102 -17.15 -45.31 21.81
N SER A 103 -17.71 -45.74 22.94
CA SER A 103 -17.23 -46.83 23.82
C SER A 103 -17.37 -48.22 23.15
N PRO A 104 -16.96 -49.35 23.77
CA PRO A 104 -16.35 -49.57 25.09
C PRO A 104 -14.87 -49.98 25.11
#